data_AF-A0A2R6S660-F1
#
_entry.id   AF-A0A2R6S660-F1
#
_cell.length_a   1.000
_cell.length_b   1.000
_cell.length_c   1.000
_cell.angle_alpha   90.00
_cell.angle_beta   90.00
_cell.angle_gamma   90.00
#
_symmetry.space_group_name_H-M   'P 1'
#
loop_
_entity.id
_entity.type
_entity.pdbx_description
1 polymer ?
#
loop_
_entity_poly.entity_id
_entity_poly.type
_entity_poly.pdbx_seq_one_letter_code
_entity_poly.pdbx_strand_id
1 'polypeptide(L)'
;MSNPAYKPDEDAATIFQEDTWLQGALVMCIAYGSVATLAIQCFFMLVRGLTRAKFKRDFPLVLFVMIMFTLSTIFIGTAMQFTQQAYVDQLLGTLFLKQIMSVSPWGAVNFTLGFWCFSLALNVLATFLIVSRLLLYRFRLARVLGSGHGAQYTSVVAMVVESELLYTAFLILFIVPFVLNHPLENVFIQCIALIQAISALMIVYRVAAGHGWTKDTYAQVSTRMHSTIQLSNLSTLRAAPSASHVTQESKISSSGITVSQDVYMTKEYSSVEAV
;
A
#
# COMPACT_ATOMS: atom_id res chain seq x y z
N MET A 1 -5.59 -27.64 54.75
CA MET A 1 -4.48 -27.84 53.82
C MET A 1 -5.07 -27.99 52.42
N SER A 2 -5.11 -26.89 51.67
CA SER A 2 -5.64 -26.85 50.30
C SER A 2 -4.70 -27.63 49.39
N ASN A 3 -5.20 -28.72 48.82
CA ASN A 3 -4.53 -29.53 47.82
C ASN A 3 -4.00 -28.59 46.71
N PRO A 4 -2.71 -28.58 46.37
CA PRO A 4 -2.24 -27.75 45.26
C PRO A 4 -3.00 -28.18 44.00
N ALA A 5 -3.43 -27.18 43.24
CA ALA A 5 -4.18 -27.33 42.00
C ALA A 5 -3.62 -28.48 41.17
N TYR A 6 -4.51 -29.31 40.63
CA TYR A 6 -4.22 -30.38 39.66
C TYR A 6 -3.22 -29.85 38.61
N LYS A 7 -1.94 -30.17 38.82
CA LYS A 7 -0.86 -29.93 37.87
C LYS A 7 -0.58 -31.31 37.29
N PRO A 8 -0.94 -31.56 36.01
CA PRO A 8 -0.55 -32.78 35.32
C PRO A 8 0.97 -32.97 35.46
N ASP A 9 1.40 -34.21 35.66
CA ASP A 9 2.80 -34.60 35.88
C ASP A 9 3.56 -34.58 34.52
N GLU A 10 3.59 -33.42 33.89
CA GLU A 10 4.10 -33.18 32.53
C GLU A 10 5.44 -32.45 32.54
N ASP A 11 6.29 -32.76 31.56
CA ASP A 11 7.61 -32.13 31.43
C ASP A 11 7.48 -30.62 31.18
N ALA A 12 8.37 -29.83 31.78
CA ALA A 12 8.33 -28.38 31.69
C ALA A 12 8.47 -27.87 30.25
N ALA A 13 9.17 -28.61 29.39
CA ALA A 13 9.29 -28.28 27.97
C ALA A 13 7.96 -28.45 27.22
N THR A 14 7.19 -29.50 27.54
CA THR A 14 5.87 -29.75 26.94
C THR A 14 4.88 -28.66 27.33
N ILE A 15 4.82 -28.31 28.62
CA ILE A 15 3.96 -27.21 29.10
C ILE A 15 4.32 -25.90 28.41
N PHE A 16 5.62 -25.59 28.27
CA PHE A 16 6.06 -24.37 27.60
C PHE A 16 5.69 -24.37 26.10
N GLN A 17 5.72 -25.53 25.44
CA GLN A 17 5.32 -25.67 24.04
C GLN A 17 3.82 -25.46 23.85
N GLU A 18 2.99 -25.96 24.78
CA GLU A 18 1.54 -25.73 24.78
C GLU A 18 1.21 -24.25 25.04
N ASP A 19 1.91 -23.62 25.99
CA ASP A 19 1.77 -22.19 26.29
C ASP A 19 2.12 -21.33 25.07
N THR A 20 3.24 -21.60 24.39
CA THR A 20 3.62 -20.82 23.19
C THR A 20 2.67 -21.05 22.02
N TRP A 21 2.12 -22.25 21.88
CA TRP A 21 1.09 -22.53 20.87
C TRP A 21 -0.18 -21.72 21.13
N LEU A 22 -0.64 -21.68 22.38
CA LEU A 22 -1.82 -20.92 22.79
C LEU A 22 -1.60 -19.41 22.62
N GLN A 23 -0.42 -18.90 23.01
CA GLN A 23 -0.03 -17.51 22.79
C GLN A 23 -0.01 -17.16 21.29
N GLY A 24 0.49 -18.05 20.44
CA GLY A 24 0.43 -17.92 18.99
C GLY A 24 -0.99 -17.75 18.46
N ALA A 25 -1.93 -18.55 18.96
CA ALA A 25 -3.34 -18.43 18.58
C ALA A 25 -3.96 -17.08 19.00
N LEU A 26 -3.59 -16.54 20.17
CA LEU A 26 -4.05 -15.22 20.61
C LEU A 26 -3.51 -14.10 19.70
N VAL A 27 -2.21 -14.14 19.36
CA VAL A 27 -1.60 -13.16 18.45
C VAL A 27 -2.24 -13.25 17.05
N MET A 28 -2.54 -14.48 16.60
CA MET A 28 -3.26 -14.75 15.36
C MET A 28 -4.66 -14.09 15.33
N CYS A 29 -5.41 -14.16 16.44
CA CYS A 29 -6.71 -13.49 16.57
C CYS A 29 -6.58 -11.95 16.49
N ILE A 30 -5.55 -11.37 17.09
CA ILE A 30 -5.28 -9.93 17.00
C ILE A 30 -4.95 -9.54 15.56
N ALA A 31 -4.10 -10.34 14.88
CA ALA A 31 -3.78 -10.13 13.48
C ALA A 31 -5.03 -10.20 12.58
N TYR A 32 -5.95 -11.13 12.86
CA TYR A 32 -7.23 -11.21 12.14
C TYR A 32 -8.09 -9.95 12.31
N GLY A 33 -8.10 -9.36 13.51
CA GLY A 33 -8.74 -8.06 13.74
C GLY A 33 -8.17 -6.97 12.84
N SER A 34 -6.84 -6.92 12.64
CA SER A 34 -6.21 -5.98 11.72
C SER A 34 -6.60 -6.22 10.26
N VAL A 35 -6.66 -7.49 9.82
CA VAL A 35 -7.16 -7.88 8.48
C VAL A 35 -8.60 -7.40 8.27
N ALA A 36 -9.47 -7.62 9.26
CA ALA A 36 -10.86 -7.21 9.20
C ALA A 36 -10.99 -5.67 9.10
N THR A 37 -10.23 -4.91 9.90
CA THR A 37 -10.26 -3.44 9.82
C THR A 37 -9.76 -2.91 8.48
N LEU A 38 -8.67 -3.45 7.93
CA LEU A 38 -8.17 -3.07 6.60
C LEU A 38 -9.16 -3.43 5.49
N ALA A 39 -9.78 -4.61 5.57
CA ALA A 39 -10.80 -5.04 4.61
C ALA A 39 -12.01 -4.10 4.62
N ILE A 40 -12.49 -3.71 5.81
CA ILE A 40 -13.58 -2.75 5.98
C ILE A 40 -13.21 -1.38 5.39
N GLN A 41 -12.01 -0.86 5.72
CA GLN A 41 -11.54 0.42 5.18
C GLN A 41 -11.44 0.40 3.66
N CYS A 42 -10.86 -0.66 3.08
CA CYS A 42 -10.79 -0.85 1.63
C CYS A 42 -12.18 -0.91 1.01
N PHE A 43 -13.10 -1.69 1.59
CA PHE A 43 -14.47 -1.81 1.10
C PHE A 43 -15.17 -0.45 1.06
N PHE A 44 -15.14 0.32 2.15
CA PHE A 44 -15.76 1.64 2.19
C PHE A 44 -15.13 2.63 1.19
N MET A 45 -13.80 2.62 1.06
CA MET A 45 -13.10 3.50 0.12
C MET A 45 -13.45 3.16 -1.33
N LEU A 46 -13.49 1.88 -1.70
CA LEU A 46 -13.82 1.46 -3.05
C LEU A 46 -15.30 1.69 -3.38
N VAL A 47 -16.22 1.32 -2.47
CA VAL A 47 -17.67 1.51 -2.69
C VAL A 47 -18.03 2.99 -2.82
N ARG A 48 -17.41 3.88 -2.05
CA ARG A 48 -17.60 5.34 -2.21
C ARG A 48 -17.00 5.90 -3.51
N GLY A 49 -16.00 5.21 -4.09
CA GLY A 49 -15.37 5.58 -5.36
C GLY A 49 -16.06 5.03 -6.61
N LEU A 50 -17.01 4.10 -6.47
CA LEU A 50 -17.65 3.38 -7.57
C LEU A 50 -18.55 4.30 -8.41
N THR A 51 -17.98 4.84 -9.49
CA THR A 51 -18.72 5.49 -10.59
C THR A 51 -18.87 4.52 -11.76
N ARG A 52 -19.95 4.59 -12.54
CA ARG A 52 -20.18 3.70 -13.71
C ARG A 52 -18.99 3.60 -14.67
N ALA A 53 -18.23 4.67 -14.84
CA ALA A 53 -17.03 4.70 -15.69
C ALA A 53 -15.83 3.92 -15.12
N LYS A 54 -15.74 3.77 -13.80
CA LYS A 54 -14.61 3.12 -13.11
C LYS A 54 -14.93 1.71 -12.63
N PHE A 55 -16.19 1.27 -12.79
CA PHE A 55 -16.66 -0.03 -12.33
C PHE A 55 -15.79 -1.18 -12.84
N LYS A 56 -15.40 -1.20 -14.12
CA LYS A 56 -14.58 -2.28 -14.69
C LYS A 56 -13.20 -2.43 -14.05
N ARG A 57 -12.64 -1.35 -13.51
CA ARG A 57 -11.29 -1.34 -12.91
C ARG A 57 -11.33 -1.57 -11.41
N ASP A 58 -12.30 -0.97 -10.73
CA ASP A 58 -12.35 -1.01 -9.26
C ASP A 58 -13.11 -2.28 -8.77
N PHE A 59 -14.01 -2.86 -9.58
CA PHE A 59 -14.71 -4.11 -9.28
C PHE A 59 -13.80 -5.32 -8.99
N PRO A 60 -12.77 -5.65 -9.81
CA PRO A 60 -11.89 -6.78 -9.50
C PRO A 60 -11.11 -6.58 -8.19
N LEU A 61 -10.80 -5.33 -7.82
CA LEU A 61 -10.15 -5.03 -6.54
C LEU A 61 -11.11 -5.26 -5.35
N VAL A 62 -12.39 -4.87 -5.46
CA VAL A 62 -13.41 -5.19 -4.44
C VAL A 62 -13.55 -6.70 -4.29
N LEU A 63 -13.66 -7.42 -5.41
CA LEU A 63 -13.78 -8.87 -5.42
C LEU A 63 -12.58 -9.52 -4.71
N PHE A 64 -11.36 -9.06 -5.01
CA PHE A 64 -10.15 -9.54 -4.34
C PHE A 64 -10.18 -9.32 -2.82
N VAL A 65 -10.59 -8.13 -2.34
CA VAL A 65 -10.71 -7.84 -0.91
C VAL A 65 -11.74 -8.77 -0.24
N MET A 66 -12.89 -8.99 -0.88
CA MET A 66 -13.91 -9.90 -0.35
C MET A 66 -13.41 -11.35 -0.27
N ILE A 67 -12.69 -11.82 -1.29
CA ILE A 67 -12.10 -13.17 -1.30
C ILE A 67 -11.03 -13.30 -0.22
N MET A 68 -10.16 -12.30 -0.05
CA MET A 68 -9.14 -12.33 0.99
C MET A 68 -9.76 -12.32 2.40
N PHE A 69 -10.85 -11.56 2.60
CA PHE A 69 -11.57 -11.53 3.86
C PHE A 69 -12.22 -12.88 4.16
N THR A 70 -12.96 -13.47 3.22
CA THR A 70 -13.59 -14.79 3.43
C THR A 70 -12.56 -15.89 3.67
N LEU A 71 -11.46 -15.89 2.92
CA LEU A 71 -10.37 -16.84 3.12
C LEU A 71 -9.74 -16.71 4.51
N SER A 72 -9.53 -15.47 4.97
CA SER A 72 -9.01 -15.20 6.32
C SER A 72 -10.00 -15.65 7.42
N THR A 73 -11.30 -15.45 7.22
CA THR A 73 -12.35 -15.92 8.15
C THR A 73 -12.41 -17.45 8.22
N ILE A 74 -12.28 -18.13 7.08
CA ILE A 74 -12.23 -19.60 7.04
C ILE A 74 -10.96 -20.10 7.73
N PHE A 75 -9.80 -19.48 7.46
CA PHE A 75 -8.54 -19.85 8.07
C PHE A 75 -8.61 -19.79 9.60
N ILE A 76 -9.05 -18.67 10.18
CA ILE A 76 -9.18 -18.55 11.65
C ILE A 76 -10.22 -19.53 12.22
N GLY A 77 -11.33 -19.76 11.50
CA GLY A 77 -12.35 -20.74 11.91
C GLY A 77 -11.80 -22.16 11.98
N THR A 78 -11.05 -22.59 10.97
CA THR A 78 -10.40 -23.90 10.96
C THR A 78 -9.31 -24.03 12.03
N ALA A 79 -8.53 -22.97 12.27
CA ALA A 79 -7.49 -22.96 13.28
C ALA A 79 -8.06 -23.05 14.71
N MET A 80 -9.19 -22.40 14.98
CA MET A 80 -9.89 -22.52 16.27
C MET A 80 -10.46 -23.92 16.48
N GLN A 81 -11.08 -24.53 15.46
CA GLN A 81 -11.57 -25.90 15.53
C GLN A 81 -10.44 -26.90 15.77
N PHE A 82 -9.31 -26.72 15.10
CA PHE A 82 -8.11 -27.53 15.30
C PHE A 82 -7.59 -27.43 16.73
N THR A 83 -7.49 -26.22 17.26
CA THR A 83 -7.05 -25.98 18.64
C THR A 83 -8.05 -26.59 19.63
N GLN A 84 -9.35 -26.44 19.39
CA GLN A 84 -10.37 -27.04 20.25
C GLN A 84 -10.28 -28.57 20.28
N GLN A 85 -10.10 -29.23 19.14
CA GLN A 85 -9.96 -30.69 19.08
C GLN A 85 -8.68 -31.19 19.75
N ALA A 86 -7.60 -30.42 19.69
CA ALA A 86 -6.34 -30.77 20.36
C ALA A 86 -6.46 -30.77 21.89
N TYR A 87 -7.15 -29.78 22.48
CA TYR A 87 -7.23 -29.62 23.94
C TYR A 87 -8.47 -30.27 24.58
N VAL A 88 -9.62 -30.28 23.90
CA VAL A 88 -10.89 -30.81 24.46
C VAL A 88 -11.01 -32.32 24.23
N ASP A 89 -10.63 -32.81 23.05
CA ASP A 89 -10.71 -34.22 22.69
C ASP A 89 -9.32 -34.86 22.74
N GLN A 90 -8.72 -34.98 23.92
CA GLN A 90 -7.34 -35.46 24.12
C GLN A 90 -6.98 -36.74 23.32
N LEU A 91 -7.92 -37.68 23.16
CA LEU A 91 -7.67 -38.93 22.45
C LEU A 91 -7.79 -38.81 20.92
N LEU A 92 -8.74 -38.02 20.41
CA LEU A 92 -8.95 -37.85 18.97
C LEU A 92 -7.99 -36.79 18.39
N GLY A 93 -7.71 -35.73 19.14
CA GLY A 93 -6.77 -34.68 18.78
C GLY A 93 -5.33 -35.19 18.65
N THR A 94 -4.85 -36.00 19.60
CA THR A 94 -3.50 -36.58 19.53
C THR A 94 -3.34 -37.59 18.38
N LEU A 95 -4.38 -38.37 18.08
CA LEU A 95 -4.40 -39.27 16.92
C LEU A 95 -4.43 -38.50 15.59
N PHE A 96 -5.22 -37.43 15.52
CA PHE A 96 -5.28 -36.56 14.34
C PHE A 96 -3.95 -35.83 14.09
N LEU A 97 -3.33 -35.28 15.15
CA LEU A 97 -2.00 -34.66 15.07
C LEU A 97 -0.94 -35.67 14.64
N LYS A 98 -0.90 -36.88 15.24
CA LYS A 98 0.02 -37.93 14.81
C LYS A 98 -0.22 -38.33 13.36
N GLN A 99 -1.46 -38.42 12.92
CA GLN A 99 -1.80 -38.77 11.55
C GLN A 99 -1.35 -37.68 10.57
N ILE A 100 -1.65 -36.40 10.83
CA ILE A 100 -1.18 -35.27 10.02
C ILE A 100 0.35 -35.28 9.96
N MET A 101 1.02 -35.36 11.10
CA MET A 101 2.48 -35.33 11.15
C MET A 101 3.11 -36.55 10.47
N SER A 102 2.47 -37.72 10.50
CA SER A 102 2.96 -38.94 9.84
C SER A 102 2.81 -38.93 8.32
N VAL A 103 1.80 -38.23 7.78
CA VAL A 103 1.56 -38.13 6.33
C VAL A 103 2.13 -36.84 5.73
N SER A 104 2.63 -35.96 6.58
CA SER A 104 3.08 -34.62 6.22
C SER A 104 4.55 -34.63 5.79
N PRO A 105 4.86 -34.14 4.57
CA PRO A 105 6.24 -33.87 4.15
C PRO A 105 6.95 -32.86 5.08
N TRP A 106 6.20 -32.11 5.88
CA TRP A 106 6.67 -31.09 6.81
C TRP A 106 7.30 -31.67 8.10
N GLY A 107 7.19 -32.99 8.32
CA GLY A 107 7.85 -33.67 9.44
C GLY A 107 9.38 -33.73 9.31
N ALA A 108 9.92 -33.55 8.10
CA ALA A 108 11.35 -33.45 7.87
C ALA A 108 11.82 -31.98 8.04
N VAL A 109 12.54 -31.69 9.13
CA VAL A 109 13.06 -30.36 9.47
C VAL A 109 13.82 -29.72 8.28
N ASN A 110 14.61 -30.53 7.55
CA ASN A 110 15.35 -30.08 6.37
C ASN A 110 14.45 -29.59 5.22
N PHE A 111 13.30 -30.25 5.01
CA PHE A 111 12.37 -29.88 3.93
C PHE A 111 11.58 -28.62 4.30
N THR A 112 11.07 -28.55 5.53
CA THR A 112 10.33 -27.38 6.04
C THR A 112 11.22 -26.13 6.02
N LEU A 113 12.44 -26.23 6.53
CA LEU A 113 13.39 -25.11 6.48
C LEU A 113 13.68 -24.68 5.04
N GLY A 114 13.96 -25.65 4.14
CA GLY A 114 14.22 -25.38 2.73
C GLY A 114 13.07 -24.65 2.05
N PHE A 115 11.82 -25.06 2.30
CA PHE A 115 10.63 -24.41 1.78
C PHE A 115 10.52 -22.95 2.25
N TRP A 116 10.62 -22.69 3.56
CA TRP A 116 10.45 -21.35 4.09
C TRP A 116 11.58 -20.40 3.68
N CYS A 117 12.82 -20.88 3.64
CA CYS A 117 13.96 -20.12 3.14
C CYS A 117 13.83 -19.82 1.64
N PHE A 118 13.42 -20.80 0.84
CA PHE A 118 13.20 -20.61 -0.60
C PHE A 118 12.05 -19.65 -0.87
N SER A 119 10.94 -19.77 -0.13
CA SER A 119 9.80 -18.85 -0.18
C SER A 119 10.22 -17.42 0.18
N LEU A 120 10.99 -17.24 1.25
CA LEU A 120 11.54 -15.94 1.64
C LEU A 120 12.42 -15.35 0.52
N ALA A 121 13.36 -16.15 0.01
CA ALA A 121 14.28 -15.71 -1.03
C ALA A 121 13.53 -15.30 -2.31
N LEU A 122 12.53 -16.07 -2.73
CA LEU A 122 11.71 -15.74 -3.88
C LEU A 122 10.87 -14.47 -3.67
N ASN A 123 10.25 -14.30 -2.51
CA ASN A 123 9.47 -13.08 -2.22
C ASN A 123 10.36 -11.83 -2.20
N VAL A 124 11.52 -11.91 -1.55
CA VAL A 124 12.49 -10.82 -1.51
C VAL A 124 13.04 -10.53 -2.91
N LEU A 125 13.45 -11.55 -3.66
CA LEU A 125 13.96 -11.39 -5.02
C LEU A 125 12.91 -10.80 -5.96
N ALA A 126 11.66 -11.28 -5.89
CA ALA A 126 10.56 -10.74 -6.68
C ALA A 126 10.34 -9.25 -6.37
N THR A 127 10.34 -8.88 -5.09
CA THR A 127 10.22 -7.49 -4.65
C THR A 127 11.35 -6.63 -5.20
N PHE A 128 12.61 -7.09 -5.07
CA PHE A 128 13.76 -6.41 -5.65
C PHE A 128 13.68 -6.27 -7.17
N LEU A 129 13.23 -7.29 -7.89
CA LEU A 129 13.09 -7.26 -9.35
C LEU A 129 12.00 -6.26 -9.79
N ILE A 130 10.85 -6.26 -9.11
CA ILE A 130 9.74 -5.33 -9.36
C ILE A 130 10.20 -3.89 -9.10
N VAL A 131 10.80 -3.64 -7.94
CA VAL A 131 11.28 -2.31 -7.54
C VAL A 131 12.40 -1.83 -8.46
N SER A 132 13.38 -2.67 -8.76
CA SER A 132 14.50 -2.33 -9.64
C SER A 132 14.01 -1.97 -11.04
N ARG A 133 13.11 -2.78 -11.63
CA ARG A 133 12.52 -2.49 -12.94
C ARG A 133 11.74 -1.17 -12.92
N LEU A 134 10.98 -0.90 -11.86
CA LEU A 134 10.19 0.32 -11.71
C LEU A 134 11.08 1.56 -11.57
N LEU A 135 12.16 1.47 -10.79
CA LEU A 135 13.15 2.53 -10.64
C LEU A 135 13.94 2.78 -11.93
N LEU A 136 14.34 1.72 -12.64
CA LEU A 136 15.00 1.85 -13.96
C LEU A 136 14.10 2.55 -14.98
N TYR A 137 12.80 2.22 -14.98
CA TYR A 137 11.83 2.91 -15.83
C TYR A 137 11.74 4.41 -15.47
N ARG A 138 11.69 4.75 -14.17
CA ARG A 138 11.77 6.13 -13.70
C ARG A 138 13.06 6.81 -14.15
N PHE A 139 14.22 6.18 -13.99
CA PHE A 139 15.51 6.78 -14.37
C PHE A 139 15.59 7.07 -15.87
N ARG A 140 15.05 6.17 -16.71
CA ARG A 140 14.94 6.42 -18.16
C ARG A 140 13.98 7.56 -18.47
N LEU A 141 12.82 7.60 -17.81
CA LEU A 141 11.80 8.62 -18.03
C LEU A 141 12.25 10.02 -17.59
N ALA A 142 12.94 10.12 -16.45
CA ALA A 142 13.49 11.36 -15.93
C ALA A 142 14.58 11.95 -16.84
N ARG A 143 15.33 11.10 -17.54
CA ARG A 143 16.36 11.53 -18.51
C ARG A 143 15.75 12.13 -19.78
N VAL A 144 14.49 11.82 -20.10
CA VAL A 144 13.80 12.27 -21.33
C VAL A 144 12.83 13.43 -21.05
N LEU A 145 12.11 13.43 -19.91
CA LEU A 145 11.04 14.39 -19.60
C LEU A 145 11.37 15.41 -18.49
N GLY A 146 12.59 15.42 -17.95
CA GLY A 146 13.00 16.31 -16.86
C GLY A 146 12.51 15.88 -15.47
N SER A 147 13.03 16.52 -14.42
CA SER A 147 12.96 16.08 -13.01
C SER A 147 11.58 16.15 -12.32
N GLY A 148 10.54 16.64 -13.00
CA GLY A 148 9.21 16.87 -12.40
C GLY A 148 8.26 15.65 -12.33
N HIS A 149 8.47 14.62 -13.16
CA HIS A 149 7.46 13.56 -13.38
C HIS A 149 7.69 12.24 -12.59
N GLY A 150 8.71 12.18 -11.72
CA GLY A 150 9.15 10.93 -11.07
C GLY A 150 8.54 10.61 -9.69
N ALA A 151 7.81 11.55 -9.07
CA ALA A 151 7.33 11.40 -7.69
C ALA A 151 6.33 10.23 -7.54
N GLN A 152 5.46 10.02 -8.54
CA GLN A 152 4.44 8.97 -8.52
C GLN A 152 5.07 7.57 -8.47
N TYR A 153 6.12 7.31 -9.25
CA TYR A 153 6.83 6.03 -9.25
C TYR A 153 7.52 5.73 -7.93
N THR A 154 8.08 6.76 -7.29
CA THR A 154 8.74 6.63 -5.98
C THR A 154 7.72 6.27 -4.90
N SER A 155 6.54 6.88 -4.95
CA SER A 155 5.43 6.52 -4.06
C SER A 155 4.99 5.06 -4.27
N VAL A 156 4.85 4.60 -5.52
CA VAL A 156 4.48 3.20 -5.81
C VAL A 156 5.55 2.21 -5.35
N VAL A 157 6.83 2.53 -5.55
CA VAL A 157 7.93 1.72 -5.00
C VAL A 157 7.84 1.65 -3.46
N ALA A 158 7.67 2.80 -2.80
CA ALA A 158 7.53 2.84 -1.34
C ALA A 158 6.29 2.06 -0.86
N MET A 159 5.17 2.13 -1.60
CA MET A 159 3.96 1.35 -1.29
C MET A 159 4.22 -0.16 -1.29
N VAL A 160 4.93 -0.67 -2.30
CA VAL A 160 5.26 -2.11 -2.40
C VAL A 160 6.27 -2.51 -1.33
N VAL A 161 7.37 -1.75 -1.18
CA VAL A 161 8.44 -2.08 -0.24
C VAL A 161 7.97 -2.09 1.20
N GLU A 162 7.17 -1.09 1.61
CA GLU A 162 6.68 -0.99 2.98
C GLU A 162 5.73 -2.14 3.34
N SER A 163 4.95 -2.64 2.38
CA SER A 163 4.02 -3.74 2.59
C SER A 163 4.75 -5.08 2.70
N GLU A 164 5.73 -5.33 1.83
CA GLU A 164 6.51 -6.58 1.81
C GLU A 164 7.53 -6.70 2.96
N LEU A 165 7.98 -5.56 3.52
CA LEU A 165 8.87 -5.54 4.69
C LEU A 165 8.20 -6.21 5.89
N LEU A 166 6.89 -6.01 6.07
CA LEU A 166 6.14 -6.57 7.19
C LEU A 166 6.13 -8.10 7.13
N TYR A 167 5.80 -8.67 5.96
CA TYR A 167 5.83 -10.13 5.78
C TYR A 167 7.24 -10.72 5.96
N THR A 168 8.24 -10.09 5.34
CA THR A 168 9.63 -10.56 5.44
C THR A 168 10.15 -10.53 6.88
N ALA A 169 9.84 -9.48 7.64
CA ALA A 169 10.29 -9.34 9.03
C ALA A 169 9.73 -10.46 9.92
N PHE A 170 8.44 -10.76 9.82
CA PHE A 170 7.82 -11.84 10.59
C PHE A 170 8.27 -13.22 10.15
N LEU A 171 8.57 -13.41 8.87
CA LEU A 171 9.11 -14.67 8.37
C LEU A 171 10.53 -14.93 8.89
N ILE A 172 11.36 -13.90 9.03
CA ILE A 172 12.66 -14.00 9.70
C ILE A 172 12.49 -14.32 11.20
N LEU A 173 11.53 -13.68 11.88
CA LEU A 173 11.21 -13.97 13.28
C LEU A 173 10.69 -15.39 13.50
N PHE A 174 10.18 -16.06 12.48
CA PHE A 174 9.87 -17.49 12.51
C PHE A 174 11.11 -18.36 12.27
N ILE A 175 11.90 -18.06 11.23
CA ILE A 175 13.05 -18.90 10.83
C ILE A 175 14.12 -18.96 11.93
N VAL A 176 14.37 -17.86 12.65
CA VAL A 176 15.43 -17.82 13.68
C VAL A 176 15.12 -18.78 14.85
N PRO A 177 13.96 -18.71 15.53
CA PRO A 177 13.55 -19.70 16.52
C PRO A 177 13.49 -21.12 15.99
N PHE A 178 13.04 -21.32 14.74
CA PHE A 178 12.94 -22.63 14.11
C PHE A 178 14.30 -23.32 13.97
N VAL A 179 15.33 -22.59 13.52
CA VAL A 179 16.70 -23.13 13.43
C VAL A 179 17.29 -23.42 14.82
N LEU A 180 16.91 -22.63 15.82
CA LEU A 180 17.34 -22.81 17.21
C LEU A 180 16.55 -23.90 17.95
N ASN A 181 15.55 -24.53 17.33
CA ASN A 181 14.60 -25.44 17.95
C ASN A 181 13.94 -24.84 19.21
N HIS A 182 13.67 -23.53 19.18
CA HIS A 182 13.04 -22.84 20.28
C HIS A 182 11.52 -22.85 20.09
N PRO A 183 10.72 -23.21 21.13
CA PRO A 183 9.25 -23.27 21.07
C PRO A 183 8.54 -21.94 20.74
N LEU A 184 9.29 -20.85 20.54
CA LEU A 184 8.76 -19.58 20.04
C LEU A 184 8.37 -19.68 18.56
N GLU A 185 8.86 -20.68 17.84
CA GLU A 185 8.44 -20.95 16.46
C GLU A 185 6.91 -21.08 16.32
N ASN A 186 6.25 -21.66 17.33
CA ASN A 186 4.81 -21.87 17.38
C ASN A 186 4.01 -20.57 17.40
N VAL A 187 4.58 -19.50 17.97
CA VAL A 187 3.93 -18.19 17.99
C VAL A 187 3.91 -17.59 16.60
N PHE A 188 5.07 -17.62 15.93
CA PHE A 188 5.23 -16.96 14.63
C PHE A 188 4.60 -17.75 13.49
N ILE A 189 4.67 -19.09 13.50
CA ILE A 189 4.12 -19.93 12.43
C ILE A 189 2.61 -19.69 12.22
N GLN A 190 1.87 -19.50 13.31
CA GLN A 190 0.42 -19.24 13.28
C GLN A 190 0.08 -17.88 12.67
N CYS A 191 0.99 -16.92 12.76
CA CYS A 191 0.75 -15.54 12.32
C CYS A 191 1.09 -15.30 10.84
N ILE A 192 2.01 -16.09 10.25
CA ILE A 192 2.55 -15.86 8.89
C ILE A 192 1.45 -15.69 7.84
N ALA A 193 0.44 -16.56 7.86
CA ALA A 193 -0.65 -16.54 6.88
C ALA A 193 -1.47 -15.23 6.92
N LEU A 194 -1.78 -14.75 8.13
CA LEU A 194 -2.53 -13.50 8.30
C LEU A 194 -1.67 -12.29 7.96
N ILE A 195 -0.38 -12.31 8.31
CA ILE A 195 0.55 -11.25 7.97
C ILE A 195 0.71 -11.10 6.45
N GLN A 196 0.72 -12.22 5.72
CA GLN A 196 0.69 -12.20 4.27
C GLN A 196 -0.59 -11.55 3.72
N ALA A 197 -1.74 -11.85 4.34
CA ALA A 197 -3.01 -11.20 4.00
C ALA A 197 -3.00 -9.69 4.33
N ILE A 198 -2.40 -9.28 5.45
CA ILE A 198 -2.22 -7.87 5.83
C ILE A 198 -1.37 -7.15 4.77
N SER A 199 -0.25 -7.73 4.34
CA SER A 199 0.59 -7.16 3.28
C SER A 199 -0.21 -6.92 1.99
N ALA A 200 -0.96 -7.94 1.54
CA ALA A 200 -1.78 -7.85 0.34
C ALA A 200 -2.86 -6.76 0.46
N LEU A 201 -3.53 -6.65 1.62
CA LEU A 201 -4.53 -5.62 1.87
C LEU A 201 -3.93 -4.21 2.00
N MET A 202 -2.71 -4.07 2.54
CA MET A 202 -1.99 -2.79 2.60
C MET A 202 -1.67 -2.25 1.21
N ILE A 203 -1.28 -3.12 0.27
CA ILE A 203 -1.07 -2.74 -1.12
C ILE A 203 -2.37 -2.23 -1.73
N VAL A 204 -3.47 -2.98 -1.57
CA VAL A 204 -4.79 -2.59 -2.11
C VAL A 204 -5.28 -1.29 -1.49
N TYR A 205 -5.13 -1.13 -0.18
CA TYR A 205 -5.48 0.10 0.55
C TYR A 205 -4.74 1.31 -0.01
N ARG A 206 -3.42 1.20 -0.22
CA ARG A 206 -2.62 2.31 -0.76
C ARG A 206 -2.93 2.61 -2.21
N VAL A 207 -3.20 1.59 -3.02
CA VAL A 207 -3.69 1.78 -4.39
C VAL A 207 -5.03 2.51 -4.35
N ALA A 208 -5.98 2.08 -3.51
CA ALA A 208 -7.28 2.73 -3.36
C ALA A 208 -7.17 4.20 -2.91
N ALA A 209 -6.29 4.48 -1.94
CA ALA A 209 -6.05 5.81 -1.41
C ALA A 209 -5.36 6.75 -2.42
N GLY A 210 -4.35 6.25 -3.14
CA GLY A 210 -3.62 7.02 -4.16
C GLY A 210 -4.50 7.53 -5.30
N HIS A 211 -5.62 6.87 -5.58
CA HIS A 211 -6.62 7.30 -6.56
C HIS A 211 -7.44 8.52 -6.12
N GLY A 212 -7.51 8.82 -4.81
CA GLY A 212 -8.12 10.05 -4.30
C GLY A 212 -7.28 11.28 -4.61
N TRP A 213 -5.95 11.16 -4.44
CA TRP A 213 -4.97 12.23 -4.66
C TRP A 213 -4.86 12.68 -6.13
N THR A 214 -5.07 11.76 -7.07
CA THR A 214 -4.92 12.09 -8.49
C THR A 214 -6.01 13.06 -8.97
N LYS A 215 -7.18 13.14 -8.33
CA LYS A 215 -8.28 14.04 -8.73
C LYS A 215 -7.86 15.52 -8.67
N ASP A 216 -7.18 15.93 -7.60
CA ASP A 216 -6.70 17.31 -7.44
C ASP A 216 -5.50 17.59 -8.34
N THR A 217 -4.68 16.56 -8.60
CA THR A 217 -3.51 16.67 -9.47
C THR A 217 -3.90 16.83 -10.95
N TYR A 218 -4.89 16.08 -11.45
CA TYR A 218 -5.38 16.24 -12.83
C TYR A 218 -6.08 17.59 -13.05
N ALA A 219 -6.85 18.07 -12.07
CA ALA A 219 -7.47 19.39 -12.14
C ALA A 219 -6.41 20.50 -12.22
N GLN A 220 -5.39 20.45 -11.35
CA GLN A 220 -4.31 21.44 -11.34
C GLN A 220 -3.40 21.36 -12.59
N VAL A 221 -3.13 20.17 -13.12
CA VAL A 221 -2.35 19.98 -14.36
C VAL A 221 -3.13 20.43 -15.58
N SER A 222 -4.43 20.12 -15.68
CA SER A 222 -5.31 20.61 -16.76
C SER A 222 -5.40 22.14 -16.75
N THR A 223 -5.57 22.75 -15.57
CA THR A 223 -5.62 24.22 -15.42
C THR A 223 -4.27 24.88 -15.77
N ARG A 224 -3.13 24.30 -15.37
CA ARG A 224 -1.79 24.83 -15.73
C ARG A 224 -1.44 24.67 -17.21
N MET A 225 -1.95 23.62 -17.86
CA MET A 225 -1.76 23.39 -19.30
C MET A 225 -2.56 24.40 -20.13
N HIS A 226 -3.75 24.81 -19.67
CA HIS A 226 -4.55 25.85 -20.31
C HIS A 226 -3.93 27.26 -20.17
N SER A 227 -3.26 27.57 -19.05
CA SER A 227 -2.61 28.87 -18.84
C SER A 227 -1.28 29.03 -19.59
N THR A 228 -0.59 27.93 -19.89
CA THR A 228 0.73 27.98 -20.55
C THR A 228 0.63 28.08 -22.08
N ILE A 229 -0.46 27.58 -22.68
CA ILE A 229 -0.67 27.61 -24.14
C ILE A 229 -1.21 28.97 -24.64
N GLN A 230 -1.75 29.81 -23.75
CA GLN A 230 -2.33 31.12 -24.09
C GLN A 230 -1.33 32.30 -24.11
N LEU A 231 -0.04 32.10 -23.80
CA LEU A 231 0.92 33.20 -23.61
C LEU A 231 2.12 33.23 -24.57
N SER A 232 2.19 32.35 -25.57
CA SER A 232 3.29 32.36 -26.57
C SER A 232 2.92 32.96 -27.94
N ASN A 233 1.64 33.20 -28.24
CA ASN A 233 1.18 33.56 -29.59
C ASN A 233 0.35 34.86 -29.69
N LEU A 234 0.64 35.88 -28.87
CA LEU A 234 -0.05 37.18 -29.01
C LEU A 234 0.82 38.43 -28.75
N SER A 235 2.06 38.47 -29.23
CA SER A 235 2.85 39.72 -29.22
C SER A 235 3.76 39.97 -30.41
N THR A 236 3.79 39.11 -31.44
CA THR A 236 4.66 39.29 -32.62
C THR A 236 3.94 39.59 -33.94
N LEU A 237 2.63 39.84 -33.93
CA LEU A 237 1.87 40.25 -35.11
C LEU A 237 1.23 41.63 -34.92
N ARG A 238 2.06 42.69 -34.96
CA ARG A 238 1.61 43.97 -35.49
C ARG A 238 2.58 44.42 -36.58
N ALA A 239 2.07 44.36 -37.80
CA ALA A 239 2.72 44.69 -39.05
C ALA A 239 3.39 46.07 -39.02
N ALA A 240 4.61 46.11 -39.54
CA ALA A 240 5.27 47.34 -39.95
C ALA A 240 4.68 47.84 -41.27
N PRO A 241 4.35 49.13 -41.38
CA PRO A 241 4.40 49.85 -42.65
C PRO A 241 5.59 50.80 -42.66
N SER A 242 6.28 50.81 -43.80
CA SER A 242 7.41 51.68 -44.11
C SER A 242 7.05 53.17 -44.20
N ALA A 243 8.06 53.99 -43.89
CA ALA A 243 8.29 55.39 -44.28
C ALA A 243 7.57 56.52 -43.50
N SER A 244 8.28 57.23 -42.62
CA SER A 244 9.04 58.46 -42.97
C SER A 244 9.64 59.14 -41.72
N HIS A 245 10.78 59.80 -41.93
CA HIS A 245 11.58 60.61 -41.01
C HIS A 245 10.77 61.55 -40.08
N VAL A 246 11.19 61.72 -38.82
CA VAL A 246 11.81 62.94 -38.25
C VAL A 246 12.07 62.73 -36.74
N THR A 247 13.26 63.19 -36.34
CA THR A 247 13.97 63.15 -35.07
C THR A 247 13.25 63.87 -33.91
N GLN A 248 13.31 63.31 -32.69
CA GLN A 248 13.34 64.15 -31.48
C GLN A 248 14.10 63.47 -30.32
N GLU A 249 14.93 64.28 -29.66
CA GLU A 249 16.01 63.92 -28.75
C GLU A 249 15.60 63.55 -27.32
N SER A 250 16.44 62.69 -26.73
CA SER A 250 16.99 62.69 -25.36
C SER A 250 16.10 63.00 -24.15
N LYS A 251 16.07 62.06 -23.19
CA LYS A 251 16.92 62.14 -21.97
C LYS A 251 16.76 60.87 -21.11
N ILE A 252 17.89 60.26 -20.80
CA ILE A 252 18.05 59.23 -19.77
C ILE A 252 18.55 59.93 -18.51
N SER A 253 17.81 59.80 -17.40
CA SER A 253 18.31 59.95 -16.02
C SER A 253 17.27 59.27 -15.11
N SER A 254 17.49 58.01 -14.74
CA SER A 254 18.22 57.54 -13.56
C SER A 254 17.47 57.80 -12.24
N SER A 255 16.47 56.98 -11.97
CA SER A 255 16.11 56.48 -10.63
C SER A 255 15.05 55.40 -10.80
N GLY A 256 15.26 54.24 -10.19
CA GLY A 256 14.39 53.07 -10.31
C GLY A 256 13.02 53.26 -9.67
N ILE A 257 12.13 52.31 -10.01
CA ILE A 257 10.73 52.13 -9.60
C ILE A 257 9.73 52.73 -10.61
N THR A 258 9.26 51.89 -11.53
CA THR A 258 8.06 52.15 -12.32
C THR A 258 6.87 51.47 -11.63
N VAL A 259 6.00 52.27 -11.00
CA VAL A 259 4.68 51.83 -10.55
C VAL A 259 3.74 51.93 -11.75
N SER A 260 3.34 50.80 -12.32
CA SER A 260 2.24 50.78 -13.30
C SER A 260 0.93 50.62 -12.54
N GLN A 261 0.16 51.71 -12.47
CA GLN A 261 -1.21 51.73 -11.98
C GLN A 261 -2.14 51.67 -13.20
N ASP A 262 -2.80 50.54 -13.42
CA ASP A 262 -3.78 50.39 -14.49
C ASP A 262 -5.08 51.10 -14.09
N VAL A 263 -5.37 52.25 -14.73
CA VAL A 263 -6.62 52.99 -14.59
C VAL A 263 -7.62 52.44 -15.62
N TYR A 264 -8.65 51.74 -15.14
CA TYR A 264 -9.77 51.32 -15.98
C TYR A 264 -10.78 52.45 -16.12
N MET A 265 -10.86 53.07 -17.30
CA MET A 265 -11.97 53.96 -17.67
C MET A 265 -13.08 53.13 -18.33
N THR A 266 -14.13 52.80 -17.56
CA THR A 266 -15.38 52.23 -18.10
C THR A 266 -16.20 53.33 -18.76
N LYS A 267 -16.44 53.21 -20.07
CA LYS A 267 -17.29 54.11 -20.84
C LYS A 267 -18.75 53.65 -20.71
N GLU A 268 -19.53 54.39 -19.92
CA GLU A 268 -20.96 54.21 -19.76
C GLU A 268 -21.69 54.73 -21.02
N TYR A 269 -22.54 53.91 -21.63
CA TYR A 269 -23.43 54.32 -22.73
C TYR A 269 -24.81 54.62 -22.12
N SER A 270 -25.18 55.90 -22.10
CA SER A 270 -26.52 56.38 -21.72
C SER A 270 -27.16 57.04 -22.94
N SER A 271 -28.26 56.45 -23.39
CA SER A 271 -29.11 56.91 -24.48
C SER A 271 -30.12 57.93 -23.95
N VAL A 272 -30.07 59.18 -24.41
CA VAL A 272 -31.22 60.11 -24.38
C VAL A 272 -31.09 61.07 -25.56
N GLU A 273 -31.92 60.88 -26.59
CA GLU A 273 -32.30 61.95 -27.52
C GLU A 273 -33.68 62.46 -27.10
N ALA A 274 -33.80 63.78 -27.02
CA ALA A 274 -34.95 64.51 -26.52
C ALA A 274 -35.75 65.14 -27.66
N VAL A 275 -36.97 65.55 -27.28
CA VAL A 275 -37.98 66.39 -27.96
C VAL A 275 -39.09 65.62 -28.66
#